data_AF-A0A561BXX8-F1
#
_entry.id   AF-A0A561BXX8-F1
#
_cell.length_a   1.000
_cell.length_b   1.000
_cell.length_c   1.000
_cell.angle_alpha   90.00
_cell.angle_beta   90.00
_cell.angle_gamma   90.00
#
_symmetry.space_group_name_H-M   'P 1'
#
loop_
_entity.id
_entity.type
_entity.pdbx_description
1 polymer ?
#
loop_
_entity_poly.entity_id
_entity_poly.type
_entity_poly.pdbx_seq_one_letter_code
_entity_poly.pdbx_strand_id
1 'polypeptide(L)'
;MSLVLGIGLRAGTSYRELRDLVHDAVGASAVSQVITVEGRETEPGLQRLVASLGAQLFTATAADLAAQQVPTPSESVDRLTGTASVAEAAVLLSGAELVVPKRRSARATVAVGRLPDDVPRVAPGYPPRDRDVVHRVIAERRDVRRGFLDRPIDDDVLTRVLESAHRAPSVGLSQPWDFLLIRDEATRRKVHDLAVAQRDAFAASLPADRRSAFDGLKIEAILDTPLNIAVTCDPGRGGRHVLGRHADPRTTWFSAAIAVQNLWLAARAEGLGVGWVSFFEPGEVGAVLDLPAHVELLGYLCVGHVEEFAAAPELVRTGWAAWRPLTWAVHHETWGQRGLPGETASRAVAVRDASAAAEGAVRLGSGREVVRVVVLDGGESAEHLVAAEALVVQLGGGRPTADFGVLWRPARTEDEAVEFGVEVARDLILQGAGELRVECPGDSELADGFARGLRWGGIACGAAVVRGGEPRGVSDSSA
;
A
#
# COMPACT_ATOMS: atom_id res chain seq x y z
N MET A 1 31.04 -22.49 -11.23
CA MET A 1 32.04 -21.64 -10.57
C MET A 1 31.88 -20.17 -10.93
N SER A 2 31.51 -19.36 -9.94
CA SER A 2 31.27 -17.93 -10.08
C SER A 2 32.29 -17.18 -9.24
N LEU A 3 33.08 -16.32 -9.87
CA LEU A 3 34.03 -15.50 -9.15
C LEU A 3 33.40 -14.18 -8.72
N VAL A 4 33.77 -13.74 -7.52
CA VAL A 4 33.46 -12.44 -6.93
C VAL A 4 34.76 -11.64 -6.88
N LEU A 5 34.70 -10.40 -7.32
CA LEU A 5 35.84 -9.50 -7.36
C LEU A 5 35.61 -8.35 -6.37
N GLY A 6 36.37 -8.33 -5.28
CA GLY A 6 36.39 -7.18 -4.38
C GLY A 6 37.38 -6.13 -4.88
N ILE A 7 36.97 -4.86 -4.97
CA ILE A 7 37.82 -3.76 -5.45
C ILE A 7 37.83 -2.60 -4.46
N GLY A 8 39.02 -2.20 -4.03
CA GLY A 8 39.26 -0.90 -3.41
C GLY A 8 40.01 0.00 -4.39
N LEU A 9 39.58 1.25 -4.56
CA LEU A 9 40.20 2.19 -5.51
C LEU A 9 40.19 3.63 -4.99
N ARG A 10 41.16 4.42 -5.47
CA ARG A 10 41.19 5.88 -5.31
C ARG A 10 40.38 6.56 -6.40
N ALA A 11 39.88 7.76 -6.12
CA ALA A 11 39.20 8.57 -7.13
C ALA A 11 40.06 8.80 -8.37
N GLY A 12 39.47 8.71 -9.56
CA GLY A 12 40.16 8.91 -10.84
C GLY A 12 41.11 7.78 -11.23
N THR A 13 40.99 6.59 -10.64
CA THR A 13 41.73 5.42 -11.10
C THR A 13 41.29 5.03 -12.51
N SER A 14 42.26 4.85 -13.42
CA SER A 14 41.96 4.61 -14.83
C SER A 14 41.39 3.20 -15.07
N TYR A 15 40.52 3.06 -16.07
CA TYR A 15 40.03 1.76 -16.53
C TYR A 15 41.18 0.81 -16.90
N ARG A 16 42.26 1.31 -17.54
CA ARG A 16 43.41 0.50 -17.93
C ARG A 16 44.11 -0.11 -16.71
N GLU A 17 44.36 0.69 -15.68
CA GLU A 17 44.99 0.21 -14.44
C GLU A 17 44.12 -0.84 -13.74
N LEU A 18 42.80 -0.62 -13.67
CA LEU A 18 41.88 -1.59 -13.09
C LEU A 18 41.83 -2.89 -13.90
N ARG A 19 41.72 -2.79 -15.23
CA ARG A 19 41.68 -3.95 -16.13
C ARG A 19 42.95 -4.78 -16.03
N ASP A 20 44.12 -4.15 -16.05
CA ASP A 20 45.40 -4.86 -15.99
C ASP A 20 45.54 -5.56 -14.63
N LEU A 21 45.20 -4.89 -13.53
CA LEU A 21 45.20 -5.48 -12.18
C LEU A 21 44.21 -6.65 -12.03
N VAL A 22 43.02 -6.56 -12.63
CA VAL A 22 42.02 -7.62 -12.60
C VAL A 22 42.43 -8.81 -13.47
N HIS A 23 42.96 -8.54 -14.66
CA HIS A 23 43.47 -9.58 -15.55
C HIS A 23 44.59 -10.39 -14.87
N ASP A 24 45.50 -9.72 -14.16
CA ASP A 24 46.58 -10.37 -13.41
C ASP A 24 46.05 -11.21 -12.23
N ALA A 25 44.95 -10.80 -11.61
CA ALA A 25 44.37 -11.49 -10.45
C ALA A 25 43.45 -12.67 -10.84
N VAL A 26 42.70 -12.54 -11.94
CA VAL A 26 41.59 -13.46 -12.31
C VAL A 26 41.91 -14.31 -13.55
N GLY A 27 42.88 -13.88 -14.36
CA GLY A 27 43.17 -14.49 -15.66
C GLY A 27 41.99 -14.38 -16.63
N ALA A 28 41.71 -15.47 -17.34
CA ALA A 28 40.58 -15.57 -18.27
C ALA A 28 39.25 -16.02 -17.62
N SER A 29 39.19 -16.09 -16.28
CA SER A 29 38.02 -16.61 -15.58
C SER A 29 36.87 -15.59 -15.54
N ALA A 30 35.63 -16.05 -15.69
CA ALA A 30 34.46 -15.17 -15.65
C ALA A 30 34.19 -14.65 -14.23
N VAL A 31 34.03 -13.33 -14.11
CA VAL A 31 33.62 -12.65 -12.89
C VAL A 31 32.13 -12.36 -12.97
N SER A 32 31.39 -12.79 -11.95
CA SER A 32 29.93 -12.59 -11.90
C SER A 32 29.51 -11.35 -11.11
N GLN A 33 30.31 -10.99 -10.11
CA GLN A 33 29.99 -9.90 -9.18
C GLN A 33 31.25 -9.10 -8.90
N VAL A 34 31.09 -7.78 -8.86
CA VAL A 34 32.11 -6.83 -8.41
C VAL A 34 31.56 -6.15 -7.17
N ILE A 35 32.34 -6.08 -6.11
CA ILE A 35 31.92 -5.48 -4.85
C ILE A 35 32.95 -4.41 -4.46
N THR A 36 32.49 -3.21 -4.10
CA THR A 36 33.34 -2.12 -3.63
C THR A 36 32.72 -1.42 -2.42
N VAL A 37 33.43 -0.45 -1.84
CA VAL A 37 32.88 0.39 -0.77
C VAL A 37 31.98 1.48 -1.37
N GLU A 38 30.91 1.83 -0.65
CA GLU A 38 30.04 2.97 -1.02
C GLU A 38 30.83 4.27 -1.29
N GLY A 39 30.31 5.08 -2.21
CA GLY A 39 30.96 6.31 -2.69
C GLY A 39 31.97 6.08 -3.81
N ARG A 40 32.14 4.85 -4.30
CA ARG A 40 33.02 4.50 -5.44
C ARG A 40 32.29 3.97 -6.65
N GLU A 41 31.00 3.65 -6.52
CA GLU A 41 30.17 3.11 -7.58
C GLU A 41 30.10 4.00 -8.82
N THR A 42 30.17 5.32 -8.69
CA THR A 42 30.13 6.26 -9.83
C THR A 42 31.48 6.49 -10.50
N GLU A 43 32.58 5.87 -10.03
CA GLU A 43 33.90 6.06 -10.63
C GLU A 43 33.91 5.57 -12.09
N PRO A 44 34.23 6.43 -13.09
CA PRO A 44 34.12 6.06 -14.50
C PRO A 44 34.95 4.83 -14.90
N GLY A 45 36.12 4.67 -14.27
CA GLY A 45 36.99 3.51 -14.47
C GLY A 45 36.36 2.20 -13.99
N LEU A 46 35.66 2.24 -12.85
CA LEU A 46 34.98 1.08 -12.28
C LEU A 46 33.76 0.70 -13.10
N GLN A 47 32.90 1.66 -13.44
CA GLN A 47 31.71 1.43 -14.27
C GLN A 47 32.07 0.77 -15.60
N ARG A 48 33.13 1.28 -16.27
CA ARG A 48 33.62 0.69 -17.52
C ARG A 48 34.19 -0.72 -17.32
N LEU A 49 34.86 -0.98 -16.20
CA LEU A 49 35.35 -2.32 -15.87
C LEU A 49 34.21 -3.31 -15.69
N VAL A 50 33.23 -2.98 -14.84
CA VAL A 50 32.05 -3.81 -14.56
C VAL A 50 31.31 -4.15 -15.86
N ALA A 51 31.07 -3.14 -16.71
CA ALA A 51 30.45 -3.34 -18.02
C ALA A 51 31.27 -4.27 -18.92
N SER A 52 32.61 -4.12 -18.95
CA SER A 52 33.48 -4.99 -19.75
C SER A 52 33.53 -6.44 -19.26
N LEU A 53 33.28 -6.67 -17.97
CA LEU A 53 33.20 -8.01 -17.38
C LEU A 53 31.81 -8.65 -17.54
N GLY A 54 30.78 -7.87 -17.87
CA GLY A 54 29.39 -8.32 -17.81
C GLY A 54 28.93 -8.68 -16.39
N ALA A 55 29.59 -8.12 -15.37
CA ALA A 55 29.35 -8.43 -13.97
C ALA A 55 28.32 -7.48 -13.34
N GLN A 56 27.69 -7.90 -12.25
CA GLN A 56 26.87 -7.02 -11.42
C GLN A 56 27.74 -6.27 -10.41
N LEU A 57 27.51 -4.96 -10.24
CA LEU A 57 28.19 -4.15 -9.23
C LEU A 57 27.35 -4.06 -7.95
N PHE A 58 27.96 -4.38 -6.82
CA PHE A 58 27.41 -4.16 -5.49
C PHE A 58 28.31 -3.22 -4.69
N THR A 59 27.70 -2.51 -3.75
CA THR A 59 28.40 -1.68 -2.77
C THR A 59 28.16 -2.20 -1.37
N ALA A 60 29.15 -2.04 -0.51
CA ALA A 60 29.07 -2.34 0.91
C ALA A 60 29.42 -1.10 1.72
N THR A 61 28.76 -0.93 2.86
CA THR A 61 29.09 0.16 3.78
C THR A 61 30.48 -0.08 4.40
N ALA A 62 31.14 0.99 4.83
CA ALA A 62 32.41 0.86 5.55
C ALA A 62 32.28 -0.01 6.81
N ALA A 63 31.13 0.07 7.50
CA ALA A 63 30.84 -0.72 8.70
C ALA A 63 30.74 -2.22 8.41
N ASP A 64 30.02 -2.60 7.35
CA ASP A 64 29.87 -4.02 6.94
C ASP A 64 31.22 -4.63 6.58
N LEU A 65 32.08 -3.85 5.90
CA LEU A 65 33.43 -4.26 5.53
C LEU A 65 34.36 -4.33 6.75
N ALA A 66 34.23 -3.42 7.72
CA ALA A 66 35.03 -3.43 8.94
C ALA A 66 34.76 -4.64 9.84
N ALA A 67 33.55 -5.20 9.78
CA ALA A 67 33.18 -6.39 10.53
C ALA A 67 33.85 -7.68 10.03
N GLN A 68 34.45 -7.67 8.83
CA GLN A 68 35.06 -8.86 8.24
C GLN A 68 36.50 -9.07 8.73
N GLN A 69 36.84 -10.31 9.09
CA GLN A 69 38.22 -10.68 9.41
C GLN A 69 39.03 -10.90 8.14
N VAL A 70 39.85 -9.91 7.77
CA VAL A 70 40.63 -9.93 6.54
C VAL A 70 42.05 -10.47 6.76
N PRO A 71 42.59 -11.26 5.82
CA PRO A 71 43.92 -11.86 5.96
C PRO A 71 45.06 -10.86 5.75
N THR A 72 44.83 -9.77 5.01
CA THR A 72 45.85 -8.75 4.74
C THR A 72 45.37 -7.36 5.18
N PRO A 73 45.31 -7.04 6.48
CA PRO A 73 44.87 -5.73 6.95
C PRO A 73 45.84 -4.61 6.55
N SER A 74 45.35 -3.36 6.51
CA SER A 74 46.15 -2.18 6.18
C SER A 74 45.70 -0.96 6.99
N GLU A 75 46.48 -0.56 8.00
CA GLU A 75 46.19 0.60 8.86
C GLU A 75 46.01 1.93 8.11
N SER A 76 46.68 2.08 6.96
CA SER A 76 46.52 3.25 6.10
C SER A 76 45.18 3.28 5.35
N VAL A 77 44.61 2.11 5.05
CA VAL A 77 43.29 1.98 4.41
C VAL A 77 42.21 2.15 5.48
N ASP A 78 42.43 1.58 6.65
CA ASP A 78 41.53 1.70 7.81
C ASP A 78 41.27 3.16 8.19
N ARG A 79 42.34 3.96 8.34
CA ARG A 79 42.22 5.40 8.61
C ARG A 79 41.47 6.20 7.55
N LEU A 80 41.48 5.75 6.29
CA LEU A 80 40.89 6.49 5.16
C LEU A 80 39.47 6.05 4.80
N THR A 81 39.14 4.79 5.08
CA THR A 81 37.90 4.16 4.59
C THR A 81 37.08 3.51 5.69
N GLY A 82 37.58 3.50 6.94
CA GLY A 82 36.92 2.86 8.07
C GLY A 82 36.94 1.33 8.04
N THR A 83 37.72 0.72 7.14
CA THR A 83 37.91 -0.75 7.07
C THR A 83 39.38 -1.10 6.78
N ALA A 84 39.86 -2.18 7.40
CA ALA A 84 41.24 -2.65 7.23
C ALA A 84 41.57 -3.15 5.81
N SER A 85 40.57 -3.52 4.99
CA SER A 85 40.77 -3.94 3.59
C SER A 85 39.45 -3.93 2.83
N VAL A 86 39.24 -2.97 1.92
CA VAL A 86 38.02 -2.95 1.07
C VAL A 86 37.93 -4.21 0.19
N ALA A 87 39.02 -4.57 -0.50
CA ALA A 87 38.99 -5.64 -1.48
C ALA A 87 38.71 -7.02 -0.86
N GLU A 88 39.42 -7.40 0.21
CA GLU A 88 39.23 -8.72 0.84
C GLU A 88 37.95 -8.76 1.67
N ALA A 89 37.60 -7.70 2.40
CA ALA A 89 36.35 -7.65 3.15
C ALA A 89 35.14 -7.76 2.22
N ALA A 90 35.19 -7.12 1.04
CA ALA A 90 34.13 -7.19 0.06
C ALA A 90 33.93 -8.63 -0.46
N VAL A 91 35.03 -9.38 -0.67
CA VAL A 91 34.96 -10.80 -1.01
C VAL A 91 34.33 -11.62 0.13
N LEU A 92 34.81 -11.45 1.36
CA LEU A 92 34.34 -12.23 2.51
C LEU A 92 32.87 -11.93 2.85
N LEU A 93 32.45 -10.67 2.76
CA LEU A 93 31.06 -10.25 2.98
C LEU A 93 30.08 -10.93 2.02
N SER A 94 30.52 -11.28 0.80
CA SER A 94 29.70 -12.02 -0.17
C SER A 94 29.49 -13.50 0.19
N GLY A 95 30.16 -14.00 1.22
CA GLY A 95 30.19 -15.43 1.56
C GLY A 95 31.09 -16.27 0.63
N ALA A 96 31.90 -15.62 -0.22
CA ALA A 96 32.84 -16.30 -1.10
C ALA A 96 34.11 -16.71 -0.34
N GLU A 97 34.66 -17.88 -0.68
CA GLU A 97 35.97 -18.30 -0.23
C GLU A 97 37.03 -17.46 -0.95
N LEU A 98 37.92 -16.80 -0.19
CA LEU A 98 38.99 -15.99 -0.77
C LEU A 98 40.03 -16.89 -1.46
N VAL A 99 40.10 -16.81 -2.79
CA VAL A 99 41.03 -17.61 -3.62
C VAL A 99 42.29 -16.83 -3.96
N VAL A 100 42.15 -15.52 -4.20
CA VAL A 100 43.28 -14.64 -4.47
C VAL A 100 43.27 -13.52 -3.44
N PRO A 101 44.23 -13.53 -2.50
CA PRO A 101 44.43 -12.44 -1.54
C PRO A 101 44.72 -11.11 -2.23
N LYS A 102 44.64 -10.03 -1.47
CA LYS A 102 44.77 -8.66 -1.99
C LYS A 102 46.00 -8.47 -2.88
N ARG A 103 45.75 -8.15 -4.15
CA ARG A 103 46.74 -7.62 -5.11
C ARG A 103 46.61 -6.10 -5.18
N ARG A 104 47.71 -5.41 -5.43
CA ARG A 104 47.76 -3.94 -5.45
C ARG A 104 48.37 -3.40 -6.73
N SER A 105 47.80 -2.31 -7.23
CA SER A 105 48.41 -1.39 -8.18
C SER A 105 48.79 -0.09 -7.47
N ALA A 106 49.06 0.99 -8.23
CA ALA A 106 49.40 2.29 -7.67
C ALA A 106 48.19 2.95 -6.98
N ARG A 107 46.99 2.74 -7.52
CA ARG A 107 45.76 3.41 -7.08
C ARG A 107 44.59 2.48 -6.75
N ALA A 108 44.74 1.16 -6.93
CA ALA A 108 43.71 0.19 -6.59
C ALA A 108 44.25 -1.08 -5.93
N THR A 109 43.33 -1.82 -5.34
CA THR A 109 43.52 -3.15 -4.78
C THR A 109 42.39 -4.05 -5.21
N VAL A 110 42.68 -5.30 -5.55
CA VAL A 110 41.68 -6.31 -5.88
C VAL A 110 41.89 -7.59 -5.09
N ALA A 111 40.81 -8.31 -4.81
CA ALA A 111 40.82 -9.64 -4.24
C ALA A 111 39.78 -10.48 -4.96
N VAL A 112 40.01 -11.80 -5.06
CA VAL A 112 39.13 -12.71 -5.81
C VAL A 112 38.60 -13.78 -4.88
N GLY A 113 37.29 -13.89 -4.81
CA GLY A 113 36.58 -14.96 -4.13
C GLY A 113 35.95 -15.94 -5.10
N ARG A 114 35.77 -17.18 -4.65
CA ARG A 114 34.95 -18.19 -5.30
C ARG A 114 33.72 -18.43 -4.44
N LEU A 115 32.54 -18.17 -5.02
CA LEU A 115 31.29 -18.56 -4.37
C LEU A 115 31.19 -20.09 -4.38
N PRO A 116 30.79 -20.72 -3.25
CA PRO A 116 30.49 -22.15 -3.25
C PRO A 116 29.40 -22.45 -4.28
N ASP A 117 29.56 -23.53 -5.06
CA ASP A 117 28.58 -23.89 -6.11
C ASP A 117 27.22 -24.35 -5.50
N ASP A 118 27.17 -24.68 -4.21
CA ASP A 118 26.00 -25.25 -3.50
C ASP A 118 25.15 -24.24 -2.69
N VAL A 119 25.48 -22.94 -2.70
CA VAL A 119 24.62 -21.94 -2.04
C VAL A 119 23.53 -21.50 -3.01
N PRO A 120 22.23 -21.73 -2.71
CA PRO A 120 21.14 -21.21 -3.54
C PRO A 120 21.28 -19.70 -3.68
N ARG A 121 21.45 -19.22 -4.91
CA ARG A 121 21.56 -17.79 -5.18
C ARG A 121 20.18 -17.17 -5.09
N VAL A 122 19.91 -16.52 -3.97
CA VAL A 122 18.77 -15.61 -3.85
C VAL A 122 19.01 -14.44 -4.79
N ALA A 123 18.00 -14.07 -5.58
CA ALA A 123 18.09 -12.88 -6.42
C ALA A 123 18.33 -11.66 -5.52
N PRO A 124 19.33 -10.81 -5.82
CA PRO A 124 19.61 -9.65 -4.99
C PRO A 124 18.41 -8.70 -5.00
N GLY A 125 18.07 -8.14 -3.84
CA GLY A 125 17.19 -6.99 -3.76
C GLY A 125 17.89 -5.70 -4.20
N TYR A 126 17.13 -4.62 -4.33
CA TYR A 126 17.70 -3.29 -4.53
C TYR A 126 18.58 -2.85 -3.33
N PRO A 127 19.56 -1.96 -3.53
CA PRO A 127 20.33 -1.36 -2.44
C PRO A 127 19.43 -0.75 -1.35
N PRO A 128 19.86 -0.70 -0.07
CA PRO A 128 19.05 -0.18 1.03
C PRO A 128 18.44 1.20 0.75
N ARG A 129 19.24 2.13 0.20
CA ARG A 129 18.79 3.47 -0.19
C ARG A 129 17.61 3.44 -1.17
N ASP A 130 17.67 2.57 -2.18
CA ASP A 130 16.63 2.49 -3.21
C ASP A 130 15.35 1.85 -2.64
N ARG A 131 15.50 0.87 -1.75
CA ARG A 131 14.37 0.29 -1.01
C ARG A 131 13.69 1.34 -0.13
N ASP A 132 14.46 2.17 0.57
CA ASP A 132 13.93 3.25 1.40
C ASP A 132 13.14 4.27 0.56
N VAL A 133 13.63 4.60 -0.64
CA VAL A 133 12.89 5.46 -1.58
C VAL A 133 11.55 4.83 -1.98
N VAL A 134 11.54 3.54 -2.31
CA VAL A 134 10.29 2.82 -2.65
C VAL A 134 9.30 2.86 -1.49
N HIS A 135 9.73 2.51 -0.27
CA HIS A 135 8.87 2.54 0.92
C HIS A 135 8.37 3.94 1.24
N ARG A 136 9.21 4.96 1.05
CA ARG A 136 8.84 6.36 1.27
C ARG A 136 7.79 6.82 0.27
N VAL A 137 7.94 6.53 -1.02
CA VAL A 137 6.93 6.89 -2.04
C VAL A 137 5.58 6.23 -1.74
N ILE A 138 5.58 4.96 -1.33
CA ILE A 138 4.36 4.23 -0.94
C ILE A 138 3.70 4.88 0.28
N ALA A 139 4.48 5.26 1.30
CA ALA A 139 3.99 5.83 2.55
C ALA A 139 3.55 7.29 2.42
N GLU A 140 4.18 8.07 1.55
CA GLU A 140 3.96 9.52 1.42
C GLU A 140 3.01 9.90 0.28
N ARG A 141 2.67 8.99 -0.65
CA ARG A 141 1.66 9.28 -1.67
C ARG A 141 0.34 9.66 -1.01
N ARG A 142 -0.33 10.68 -1.53
CA ARG A 142 -1.63 11.12 -1.04
C ARG A 142 -2.64 11.09 -2.17
N ASP A 143 -3.87 10.91 -1.75
CA ASP A 143 -5.01 11.20 -2.60
C ASP A 143 -5.39 12.66 -2.39
N VAL A 144 -4.99 13.47 -3.37
CA VAL A 144 -4.97 14.94 -3.28
C VAL A 144 -6.27 15.51 -3.84
N ARG A 145 -6.92 16.39 -3.06
CA ARG A 145 -8.15 17.10 -3.48
C ARG A 145 -8.03 18.62 -3.41
N ARG A 146 -6.90 19.14 -2.90
CA ARG A 146 -6.68 20.56 -2.63
C ARG A 146 -5.24 20.94 -2.97
N GLY A 147 -5.01 22.22 -3.23
CA GLY A 147 -3.67 22.77 -3.45
C GLY A 147 -3.05 22.37 -4.79
N PHE A 148 -3.88 22.01 -5.78
CA PHE A 148 -3.40 21.87 -7.16
C PHE A 148 -3.06 23.24 -7.75
N LEU A 149 -1.98 23.28 -8.50
CA LEU A 149 -1.50 24.47 -9.18
C LEU A 149 -2.02 24.50 -10.61
N ASP A 150 -2.39 25.69 -11.09
CA ASP A 150 -2.68 25.96 -12.50
C ASP A 150 -1.38 26.01 -13.33
N ARG A 151 -0.71 24.86 -13.39
CA ARG A 151 0.55 24.65 -14.11
C ARG A 151 0.41 23.39 -14.96
N PRO A 152 0.63 23.46 -16.29
CA PRO A 152 0.57 22.28 -17.14
C PRO A 152 1.64 21.26 -16.75
N ILE A 153 1.32 19.98 -16.95
CA ILE A 153 2.25 18.86 -16.77
C ILE A 153 3.04 18.69 -18.08
N ASP A 154 4.37 18.64 -17.97
CA ASP A 154 5.24 18.35 -19.10
C ASP A 154 4.98 16.96 -19.69
N ASP A 155 4.92 16.85 -21.01
CA ASP A 155 4.54 15.61 -21.70
C ASP A 155 5.56 14.47 -21.45
N ASP A 156 6.85 14.78 -21.28
CA ASP A 156 7.87 13.78 -20.92
C ASP A 156 7.64 13.20 -19.52
N VAL A 157 7.21 14.04 -18.57
CA VAL A 157 6.87 13.60 -17.21
C VAL A 157 5.63 12.71 -17.27
N LEU A 158 4.58 13.16 -17.97
CA LEU A 158 3.34 12.41 -18.12
C LEU A 158 3.59 11.06 -18.81
N THR A 159 4.47 11.02 -19.82
CA THR A 159 4.85 9.79 -20.51
C THR A 159 5.49 8.79 -19.55
N ARG A 160 6.46 9.20 -18.71
CA ARG A 160 7.07 8.32 -17.71
C ARG A 160 6.06 7.77 -16.69
N VAL A 161 5.09 8.59 -16.31
CA VAL A 161 3.99 8.19 -15.41
C VAL A 161 3.10 7.13 -16.07
N LEU A 162 2.68 7.34 -17.33
CA LEU A 162 1.86 6.40 -18.08
C LEU A 162 2.61 5.11 -18.42
N GLU A 163 3.90 5.18 -18.75
CA GLU A 163 4.73 3.99 -18.94
C GLU A 163 4.82 3.15 -17.66
N SER A 164 4.92 3.81 -16.50
CA SER A 164 4.94 3.11 -15.21
C SER A 164 3.61 2.40 -14.95
N ALA A 165 2.49 3.05 -15.28
CA ALA A 165 1.16 2.43 -15.26
C ALA A 165 1.10 1.20 -16.19
N HIS A 166 1.63 1.32 -17.41
CA HIS A 166 1.63 0.26 -18.42
C HIS A 166 2.52 -0.94 -18.08
N ARG A 167 3.49 -0.77 -17.17
CA ARG A 167 4.33 -1.86 -16.62
C ARG A 167 3.64 -2.69 -15.53
N ALA A 168 2.38 -2.39 -15.19
CA ALA A 168 1.64 -3.19 -14.22
C ALA A 168 1.45 -4.64 -14.68
N PRO A 169 1.42 -5.62 -13.76
CA PRO A 169 1.02 -6.97 -14.09
C PRO A 169 -0.44 -6.99 -14.54
N SER A 170 -0.78 -7.93 -15.43
CA SER A 170 -2.17 -8.18 -15.81
C SER A 170 -2.43 -9.67 -15.99
N VAL A 171 -3.67 -10.08 -15.74
CA VAL A 171 -4.12 -11.46 -15.98
C VAL A 171 -3.81 -11.86 -17.41
N GLY A 172 -3.00 -12.91 -17.58
CA GLY A 172 -2.58 -13.39 -18.90
C GLY A 172 -1.87 -12.36 -19.78
N LEU A 173 -1.23 -11.35 -19.18
CA LEU A 173 -0.64 -10.20 -19.90
C LEU A 173 -1.66 -9.48 -20.80
N SER A 174 -2.94 -9.47 -20.40
CA SER A 174 -4.03 -8.92 -21.22
C SER A 174 -4.00 -7.39 -21.38
N GLN A 175 -3.34 -6.67 -20.46
CA GLN A 175 -3.23 -5.21 -20.44
C GLN A 175 -4.57 -4.51 -20.79
N PRO A 176 -5.64 -4.75 -20.02
CA PRO A 176 -7.00 -4.35 -20.39
C PRO A 176 -7.28 -2.86 -20.26
N TRP A 177 -6.33 -2.08 -19.77
CA TRP A 177 -6.50 -0.65 -19.49
C TRP A 177 -6.27 0.23 -20.72
N ASP A 178 -7.01 1.32 -20.80
CA ASP A 178 -6.65 2.49 -21.62
C ASP A 178 -6.69 3.76 -20.74
N PHE A 179 -6.01 4.82 -21.17
CA PHE A 179 -5.88 6.09 -20.44
C PHE A 179 -6.34 7.24 -21.33
N LEU A 180 -7.50 7.84 -21.02
CA LEU A 180 -8.02 9.00 -21.75
C LEU A 180 -7.56 10.27 -21.04
N LEU A 181 -6.77 11.09 -21.75
CA LEU A 181 -6.26 12.37 -21.25
C LEU A 181 -7.29 13.48 -21.53
N ILE A 182 -7.87 14.03 -20.48
CA ILE A 182 -8.95 15.03 -20.55
C ILE A 182 -8.41 16.37 -20.05
N ARG A 183 -8.11 17.27 -20.99
CA ARG A 183 -7.65 18.64 -20.71
C ARG A 183 -8.76 19.67 -20.92
N ASP A 184 -9.68 19.39 -21.84
CA ASP A 184 -10.80 20.27 -22.21
C ASP A 184 -11.69 20.57 -20.99
N GLU A 185 -11.82 21.85 -20.65
CA GLU A 185 -12.57 22.29 -19.48
C GLU A 185 -14.07 22.00 -19.63
N ALA A 186 -14.63 22.07 -20.84
CA ALA A 186 -16.06 21.81 -21.05
C ALA A 186 -16.41 20.35 -20.73
N THR A 187 -15.56 19.40 -21.14
CA THR A 187 -15.68 17.99 -20.76
C THR A 187 -15.53 17.81 -19.25
N ARG A 188 -14.52 18.43 -18.63
CA ARG A 188 -14.30 18.34 -17.18
C ARG A 188 -15.47 18.93 -16.37
N ARG A 189 -16.09 20.00 -16.85
CA ARG A 189 -17.29 20.61 -16.26
C ARG A 189 -18.45 19.62 -16.20
N LYS A 190 -18.73 18.91 -17.29
CA LYS A 190 -19.79 17.89 -17.33
C LYS A 190 -19.56 16.79 -16.30
N VAL A 191 -18.32 16.30 -16.17
CA VAL A 191 -17.98 15.27 -15.17
C VAL A 191 -18.06 15.82 -13.75
N HIS A 192 -17.62 17.06 -13.53
CA HIS A 192 -17.76 17.75 -12.25
C HIS A 192 -19.24 17.87 -11.82
N ASP A 193 -20.14 18.20 -12.74
CA ASP A 193 -21.55 18.36 -12.42
C ASP A 193 -22.19 17.02 -11.98
N LEU A 194 -21.78 15.90 -12.58
CA LEU A 194 -22.13 14.55 -12.09
C LEU A 194 -21.58 14.32 -10.67
N ALA A 195 -20.33 14.71 -10.42
CA ALA A 195 -19.69 14.61 -9.11
C ALA A 195 -20.43 15.37 -8.00
N VAL A 196 -20.88 16.58 -8.32
CA VAL A 196 -21.66 17.42 -7.40
C VAL A 196 -23.03 16.81 -7.12
N ALA A 197 -23.73 16.33 -8.14
CA ALA A 197 -25.04 15.71 -7.98
C ALA A 197 -24.99 14.50 -7.02
N GLN A 198 -23.99 13.61 -7.19
CA GLN A 198 -23.84 12.45 -6.32
C GLN A 198 -23.37 12.84 -4.91
N ARG A 199 -22.52 13.87 -4.77
CA ARG A 199 -22.14 14.41 -3.46
C ARG A 199 -23.38 14.89 -2.70
N ASP A 200 -24.26 15.63 -3.35
CA ASP A 200 -25.47 16.16 -2.74
C ASP A 200 -26.45 15.03 -2.35
N ALA A 201 -26.59 14.02 -3.20
CA ALA A 201 -27.38 12.82 -2.90
C ALA A 201 -26.80 12.05 -1.68
N PHE A 202 -25.49 11.83 -1.65
CA PHE A 202 -24.82 11.19 -0.51
C PHE A 202 -25.01 12.02 0.77
N ALA A 203 -24.79 13.33 0.73
CA ALA A 203 -24.99 14.20 1.87
C ALA A 203 -26.44 14.17 2.39
N ALA A 204 -27.43 14.09 1.50
CA ALA A 204 -28.84 13.96 1.87
C ALA A 204 -29.17 12.62 2.54
N SER A 205 -28.36 11.57 2.31
CA SER A 205 -28.52 10.27 2.96
C SER A 205 -27.90 10.18 4.36
N LEU A 206 -27.08 11.15 4.76
CA LEU A 206 -26.37 11.14 6.04
C LEU A 206 -27.21 11.70 7.20
N PRO A 207 -27.06 11.15 8.42
CA PRO A 207 -27.50 11.79 9.67
C PRO A 207 -26.93 13.21 9.84
N ALA A 208 -27.60 14.06 10.63
CA ALA A 208 -27.30 15.50 10.68
C ALA A 208 -25.87 15.85 11.13
N ASP A 209 -25.33 15.12 12.10
CA ASP A 209 -23.96 15.25 12.58
C ASP A 209 -22.93 14.72 11.57
N ARG A 210 -23.17 13.56 10.97
CA ARG A 210 -22.32 13.00 9.89
C ARG A 210 -22.32 13.89 8.66
N ARG A 211 -23.46 14.50 8.32
CA ARG A 211 -23.58 15.52 7.28
C ARG A 211 -22.73 16.75 7.62
N SER A 212 -22.80 17.25 8.85
CA SER A 212 -21.98 18.40 9.27
C SER A 212 -20.47 18.11 9.15
N ALA A 213 -20.03 16.89 9.47
CA ALA A 213 -18.64 16.49 9.29
C ALA A 213 -18.26 16.33 7.80
N PHE A 214 -19.19 15.79 6.99
CA PHE A 214 -19.01 15.58 5.55
C PHE A 214 -18.93 16.89 4.77
N ASP A 215 -19.73 17.90 5.12
CA ASP A 215 -19.81 19.18 4.40
C ASP A 215 -18.46 19.93 4.36
N GLY A 216 -17.55 19.65 5.31
CA GLY A 216 -16.18 20.19 5.32
C GLY A 216 -15.18 19.46 4.40
N LEU A 217 -15.53 18.29 3.90
CA LEU A 217 -14.66 17.45 3.07
C LEU A 217 -14.80 17.82 1.59
N LYS A 218 -13.65 17.90 0.90
CA LYS A 218 -13.64 18.04 -0.55
C LYS A 218 -13.47 16.66 -1.19
N ILE A 219 -14.39 16.30 -2.08
CA ILE A 219 -14.50 14.96 -2.66
C ILE A 219 -13.84 14.82 -4.03
N GLU A 220 -13.52 15.95 -4.68
CA GLU A 220 -12.98 15.97 -6.05
C GLU A 220 -12.07 17.19 -6.28
N ALA A 221 -11.35 17.20 -7.40
CA ALA A 221 -10.53 18.32 -7.86
C ALA A 221 -10.53 18.41 -9.41
N ILE A 222 -11.65 18.04 -10.03
CA ILE A 222 -11.82 17.86 -11.48
C ILE A 222 -11.48 19.15 -12.21
N LEU A 223 -11.96 20.28 -11.68
CA LEU A 223 -11.77 21.60 -12.27
C LEU A 223 -10.52 22.32 -11.78
N ASP A 224 -9.99 21.96 -10.61
CA ASP A 224 -8.77 22.57 -10.07
C ASP A 224 -7.49 22.00 -10.68
N THR A 225 -7.60 20.91 -11.45
CA THR A 225 -6.45 20.24 -12.06
C THR A 225 -6.32 20.61 -13.54
N PRO A 226 -5.10 20.71 -14.10
CA PRO A 226 -4.89 20.97 -15.52
C PRO A 226 -5.16 19.74 -16.40
N LEU A 227 -5.21 18.55 -15.80
CA LEU A 227 -5.40 17.27 -16.48
C LEU A 227 -6.28 16.34 -15.63
N ASN A 228 -7.26 15.72 -16.26
CA ASN A 228 -7.86 14.51 -15.74
C ASN A 228 -7.49 13.30 -16.60
N ILE A 229 -7.43 12.13 -15.98
CA ILE A 229 -7.20 10.86 -16.68
C ILE A 229 -8.37 9.94 -16.35
N ALA A 230 -9.18 9.63 -17.34
CA ALA A 230 -10.15 8.55 -17.23
C ALA A 230 -9.45 7.23 -17.57
N VAL A 231 -9.32 6.37 -16.58
CA VAL A 231 -8.75 5.03 -16.71
C VAL A 231 -9.88 4.06 -16.96
N THR A 232 -9.81 3.35 -18.08
CA THR A 232 -10.84 2.41 -18.50
C THR A 232 -10.37 0.97 -18.41
N CYS A 233 -11.31 0.04 -18.55
CA CYS A 233 -11.08 -1.39 -18.64
C CYS A 233 -11.87 -1.93 -19.84
N ASP A 234 -11.21 -2.67 -20.71
CA ASP A 234 -11.81 -3.47 -21.77
C ASP A 234 -11.79 -4.95 -21.35
N PRO A 235 -12.92 -5.50 -20.85
CA PRO A 235 -13.00 -6.89 -20.40
C PRO A 235 -12.80 -7.91 -21.53
N GLY A 236 -12.99 -7.50 -22.79
CA GLY A 236 -12.85 -8.33 -23.98
C GLY A 236 -11.41 -8.46 -24.47
N ARG A 237 -10.51 -7.58 -24.02
CA ARG A 237 -9.11 -7.55 -24.47
C ARG A 237 -8.40 -8.88 -24.26
N GLY A 238 -7.55 -9.25 -25.21
CA GLY A 238 -6.83 -10.54 -25.23
C GLY A 238 -7.67 -11.73 -25.75
N GLY A 239 -8.93 -11.51 -26.14
CA GLY A 239 -9.77 -12.55 -26.76
C GLY A 239 -10.22 -13.65 -25.79
N ARG A 240 -10.73 -14.77 -26.29
CA ARG A 240 -11.42 -15.79 -25.45
C ARG A 240 -10.51 -16.50 -24.43
N HIS A 241 -9.22 -16.66 -24.72
CA HIS A 241 -8.34 -17.59 -24.00
C HIS A 241 -7.24 -16.90 -23.18
N VAL A 242 -7.60 -15.80 -22.50
CA VAL A 242 -6.69 -15.11 -21.57
C VAL A 242 -6.39 -16.00 -20.36
N LEU A 243 -5.10 -16.31 -20.17
CA LEU A 243 -4.62 -17.13 -19.07
C LEU A 243 -4.98 -16.50 -17.71
N GLY A 244 -5.59 -17.29 -16.82
CA GLY A 244 -5.98 -16.84 -15.48
C GLY A 244 -7.34 -16.14 -15.38
N ARG A 245 -8.01 -15.82 -16.51
CA ARG A 245 -9.32 -15.14 -16.50
C ARG A 245 -10.52 -16.09 -16.42
N HIS A 246 -10.35 -17.38 -16.76
CA HIS A 246 -11.46 -18.32 -16.93
C HIS A 246 -12.33 -18.50 -15.68
N ALA A 247 -11.70 -18.65 -14.50
CA ALA A 247 -12.42 -18.89 -13.25
C ALA A 247 -12.98 -17.62 -12.62
N ASP A 248 -12.33 -16.47 -12.83
CA ASP A 248 -12.77 -15.18 -12.30
C ASP A 248 -12.50 -14.05 -13.31
N PRO A 249 -13.53 -13.62 -14.08
CA PRO A 249 -13.40 -12.52 -15.02
C PRO A 249 -12.99 -11.19 -14.40
N ARG A 250 -13.26 -10.97 -13.10
CA ARG A 250 -12.98 -9.72 -12.38
C ARG A 250 -11.49 -9.38 -12.32
N THR A 251 -10.64 -10.39 -12.49
CA THR A 251 -9.17 -10.25 -12.61
C THR A 251 -8.75 -9.22 -13.64
N THR A 252 -9.58 -8.95 -14.65
CA THR A 252 -9.35 -7.91 -15.66
C THR A 252 -9.39 -6.51 -15.06
N TRP A 253 -10.42 -6.20 -14.26
CA TRP A 253 -10.53 -4.91 -13.55
C TRP A 253 -9.46 -4.77 -12.46
N PHE A 254 -9.11 -5.86 -11.76
CA PHE A 254 -8.00 -5.85 -10.80
C PHE A 254 -6.67 -5.51 -11.46
N SER A 255 -6.44 -6.02 -12.67
CA SER A 255 -5.25 -5.70 -13.46
C SER A 255 -5.18 -4.19 -13.74
N ALA A 256 -6.27 -3.58 -14.18
CA ALA A 256 -6.34 -2.14 -14.42
C ALA A 256 -6.22 -1.31 -13.13
N ALA A 257 -6.73 -1.77 -11.99
CA ALA A 257 -6.55 -1.10 -10.70
C ALA A 257 -5.07 -1.07 -10.26
N ILE A 258 -4.31 -2.13 -10.54
CA ILE A 258 -2.86 -2.15 -10.26
C ILE A 258 -2.11 -1.17 -11.19
N ALA A 259 -2.56 -1.00 -12.43
CA ALA A 259 -2.03 0.04 -13.33
C ALA A 259 -2.24 1.46 -12.76
N VAL A 260 -3.41 1.74 -12.19
CA VAL A 260 -3.66 3.00 -11.48
C VAL A 260 -2.73 3.17 -10.28
N GLN A 261 -2.49 2.11 -9.52
CA GLN A 261 -1.58 2.18 -8.37
C GLN A 261 -0.13 2.50 -8.80
N ASN A 262 0.35 1.92 -9.90
CA ASN A 262 1.66 2.25 -10.47
C ASN A 262 1.71 3.72 -10.94
N LEU A 263 0.66 4.18 -11.64
CA LEU A 263 0.51 5.58 -12.05
C LEU A 263 0.66 6.52 -10.84
N TRP A 264 -0.04 6.22 -9.75
CA TRP A 264 -0.06 7.04 -8.54
C TRP A 264 1.31 7.13 -7.87
N LEU A 265 2.04 6.01 -7.80
CA LEU A 265 3.38 5.95 -7.24
C LEU A 265 4.39 6.72 -8.10
N ALA A 266 4.33 6.54 -9.42
CA ALA A 266 5.18 7.27 -10.36
C ALA A 266 4.91 8.78 -10.31
N ALA A 267 3.63 9.19 -10.30
CA ALA A 267 3.23 10.58 -10.15
C ALA A 267 3.80 11.20 -8.86
N ARG A 268 3.70 10.50 -7.71
CA ARG A 268 4.29 10.96 -6.45
C ARG A 268 5.81 11.13 -6.54
N ALA A 269 6.51 10.23 -7.24
CA ALA A 269 7.96 10.33 -7.45
C ALA A 269 8.36 11.52 -8.34
N GLU A 270 7.52 11.87 -9.31
CA GLU A 270 7.68 13.03 -10.20
C GLU A 270 7.18 14.36 -9.57
N GLY A 271 6.66 14.32 -8.34
CA GLY A 271 6.14 15.51 -7.65
C GLY A 271 4.75 15.94 -8.10
N LEU A 272 3.99 15.05 -8.73
CA LEU A 272 2.60 15.27 -9.13
C LEU A 272 1.63 14.73 -8.07
N GLY A 273 0.60 15.52 -7.79
CA GLY A 273 -0.58 15.07 -7.05
C GLY A 273 -1.51 14.25 -7.94
N VAL A 274 -2.15 13.25 -7.35
CA VAL A 274 -3.22 12.48 -7.98
C VAL A 274 -4.37 12.37 -6.98
N GLY A 275 -5.59 12.64 -7.44
CA GLY A 275 -6.81 12.47 -6.68
C GLY A 275 -7.78 11.54 -7.41
N TRP A 276 -8.31 10.51 -6.73
CA TRP A 276 -9.32 9.63 -7.33
C TRP A 276 -10.71 10.17 -7.04
N VAL A 277 -11.54 10.31 -8.08
CA VAL A 277 -12.95 10.68 -7.96
C VAL A 277 -13.84 9.49 -8.33
N SER A 278 -14.79 9.17 -7.45
CA SER A 278 -15.77 8.09 -7.62
C SER A 278 -17.18 8.49 -7.17
N PHE A 279 -17.47 9.79 -7.14
CA PHE A 279 -18.79 10.33 -6.80
C PHE A 279 -19.67 10.45 -8.05
N PHE A 280 -19.84 9.39 -8.81
CA PHE A 280 -20.75 9.35 -9.96
C PHE A 280 -20.94 7.88 -10.37
N GLU A 281 -21.96 7.61 -11.17
CA GLU A 281 -22.08 6.29 -11.78
C GLU A 281 -21.10 6.17 -12.97
N PRO A 282 -20.31 5.08 -13.07
CA PRO A 282 -19.32 4.94 -14.15
C PRO A 282 -19.89 5.08 -15.56
N GLY A 283 -21.15 4.64 -15.76
CA GLY A 283 -21.84 4.74 -17.05
C GLY A 283 -22.17 6.18 -17.47
N GLU A 284 -22.42 7.09 -16.52
CA GLU A 284 -22.72 8.50 -16.82
C GLU A 284 -21.48 9.21 -17.36
N VAL A 285 -20.34 8.99 -16.72
CA VAL A 285 -19.05 9.51 -17.20
C VAL A 285 -18.68 8.83 -18.52
N GLY A 286 -18.95 7.53 -18.67
CA GLY A 286 -18.78 6.83 -19.94
C GLY A 286 -19.56 7.46 -21.09
N ALA A 287 -20.80 7.89 -20.85
CA ALA A 287 -21.59 8.61 -21.83
C ALA A 287 -21.05 10.03 -22.14
N VAL A 288 -20.56 10.76 -21.13
CA VAL A 288 -19.90 12.07 -21.34
C VAL A 288 -18.65 11.94 -22.22
N LEU A 289 -17.90 10.85 -22.05
CA LEU A 289 -16.66 10.58 -22.77
C LEU A 289 -16.85 9.79 -24.08
N ASP A 290 -18.09 9.48 -24.45
CA ASP A 290 -18.43 8.66 -25.63
C ASP A 290 -17.65 7.33 -25.68
N LEU A 291 -17.59 6.63 -24.54
CA LEU A 291 -16.90 5.35 -24.45
C LEU A 291 -17.64 4.28 -25.26
N PRO A 292 -16.93 3.38 -25.97
CA PRO A 292 -17.54 2.21 -26.58
C PRO A 292 -18.26 1.36 -25.53
N ALA A 293 -19.39 0.74 -25.90
CA ALA A 293 -20.24 0.01 -24.95
C ALA A 293 -19.57 -1.18 -24.23
N HIS A 294 -18.44 -1.66 -24.72
CA HIS A 294 -17.66 -2.74 -24.10
C HIS A 294 -16.51 -2.23 -23.21
N VAL A 295 -16.30 -0.91 -23.17
CA VAL A 295 -15.25 -0.26 -22.39
C VAL A 295 -15.90 0.38 -21.18
N GLU A 296 -15.44 -0.02 -20.00
CA GLU A 296 -15.97 0.46 -18.73
C GLU A 296 -15.01 1.47 -18.10
N LEU A 297 -15.55 2.52 -17.48
CA LEU A 297 -14.74 3.41 -16.66
C LEU A 297 -14.36 2.68 -15.36
N LEU A 298 -13.05 2.56 -15.10
CA LEU A 298 -12.55 2.04 -13.84
C LEU A 298 -12.36 3.16 -12.81
N GLY A 299 -11.76 4.28 -13.21
CA GLY A 299 -11.44 5.37 -12.30
C GLY A 299 -11.19 6.68 -13.03
N TYR A 300 -11.53 7.79 -12.37
CA TYR A 300 -11.31 9.14 -12.88
C TYR A 300 -10.32 9.86 -11.98
N LEU A 301 -9.16 10.22 -12.54
CA LEU A 301 -8.03 10.74 -11.78
C LEU A 301 -7.84 12.23 -12.08
N CYS A 302 -7.76 13.06 -11.06
CA CYS A 302 -7.33 14.45 -11.15
C CYS A 302 -5.81 14.49 -10.98
N VAL A 303 -5.07 15.06 -11.93
CA VAL A 303 -3.59 15.04 -11.94
C VAL A 303 -3.04 16.44 -12.15
N GLY A 304 -2.05 16.83 -11.35
CA GLY A 304 -1.43 18.15 -11.47
C GLY A 304 -0.27 18.37 -10.51
N HIS A 305 0.44 19.48 -10.66
CA HIS A 305 1.38 19.95 -9.65
C HIS A 305 0.63 20.38 -8.40
N VAL A 306 1.25 20.21 -7.24
CA VAL A 306 0.66 20.58 -5.94
C VAL A 306 1.60 21.49 -5.16
N GLU A 307 1.02 22.38 -4.36
CA GLU A 307 1.76 23.26 -3.46
C GLU A 307 2.55 22.46 -2.41
N GLU A 308 1.88 21.46 -1.81
CA GLU A 308 2.47 20.59 -0.81
C GLU A 308 1.77 19.22 -0.77
N PHE A 309 2.48 18.22 -0.27
CA PHE A 309 1.90 16.92 0.07
C PHE A 309 1.68 16.86 1.57
N ALA A 310 0.42 16.68 1.98
CA ALA A 310 0.09 16.62 3.40
C ALA A 310 0.71 15.39 4.10
N ALA A 311 1.11 15.57 5.36
CA ALA A 311 1.83 14.54 6.13
C ALA A 311 1.02 13.24 6.36
N ALA A 312 -0.31 13.30 6.38
CA ALA A 312 -1.21 12.15 6.60
C ALA A 312 -2.45 12.22 5.69
N PRO A 313 -3.23 11.14 5.50
CA PRO A 313 -4.47 11.19 4.72
C PRO A 313 -5.47 12.22 5.26
N GLU A 314 -6.21 12.92 4.38
CA GLU A 314 -7.18 13.95 4.78
C GLU A 314 -8.23 13.40 5.75
N LEU A 315 -8.78 12.22 5.47
CA LEU A 315 -9.78 11.57 6.32
C LEU A 315 -9.28 11.25 7.73
N VAL A 316 -7.97 11.05 7.90
CA VAL A 316 -7.35 10.84 9.22
C VAL A 316 -7.17 12.19 9.92
N ARG A 317 -6.72 13.23 9.21
CA ARG A 317 -6.53 14.56 9.78
C ARG A 317 -7.84 15.21 10.22
N THR A 318 -8.93 14.96 9.49
CA THR A 318 -10.26 15.48 9.81
C THR A 318 -11.03 14.64 10.82
N GLY A 319 -10.48 13.49 11.24
CA GLY A 319 -11.15 12.56 12.14
C GLY A 319 -12.32 11.80 11.51
N TRP A 320 -12.45 11.82 10.17
CA TRP A 320 -13.48 11.05 9.46
C TRP A 320 -13.25 9.53 9.57
N ALA A 321 -11.98 9.10 9.57
CA ALA A 321 -11.59 7.69 9.71
C ALA A 321 -10.22 7.56 10.40
N ALA A 322 -9.94 6.40 10.99
CA ALA A 322 -8.64 6.07 11.59
C ALA A 322 -7.97 4.88 10.88
N TRP A 323 -6.64 4.79 11.01
CA TRP A 323 -5.89 3.64 10.53
C TRP A 323 -6.23 2.38 11.33
N ARG A 324 -6.37 1.25 10.63
CA ARG A 324 -6.38 -0.06 11.28
C ARG A 324 -4.94 -0.54 11.51
N PRO A 325 -4.63 -1.16 12.66
CA PRO A 325 -3.33 -1.79 12.88
C PRO A 325 -3.04 -2.88 11.83
N LEU A 326 -1.77 -3.04 11.44
CA LEU A 326 -1.38 -4.08 10.48
C LEU A 326 -1.67 -5.50 11.01
N THR A 327 -1.53 -5.72 12.31
CA THR A 327 -1.86 -6.99 13.01
C THR A 327 -3.26 -7.50 12.68
N TRP A 328 -4.18 -6.62 12.28
CA TRP A 328 -5.55 -6.98 11.95
C TRP A 328 -5.72 -7.54 10.55
N ALA A 329 -4.81 -7.20 9.65
CA ALA A 329 -4.83 -7.66 8.27
C ALA A 329 -4.00 -8.94 8.08
N VAL A 330 -3.22 -9.34 9.09
CA VAL A 330 -2.32 -10.51 9.01
C VAL A 330 -2.92 -11.68 9.79
N HIS A 331 -3.19 -12.77 9.08
CA HIS A 331 -3.67 -14.02 9.65
C HIS A 331 -2.70 -15.17 9.32
N HIS A 332 -2.45 -16.06 10.27
CA HIS A 332 -1.59 -17.23 10.11
C HIS A 332 -2.43 -18.47 9.85
N GLU A 333 -2.26 -19.09 8.68
CA GLU A 333 -2.94 -20.30 8.19
C GLU A 333 -4.47 -20.20 8.02
N THR A 334 -5.17 -19.68 9.04
CA THR A 334 -6.64 -19.63 9.09
C THR A 334 -7.12 -18.23 9.49
N TRP A 335 -8.28 -17.86 8.95
CA TRP A 335 -8.93 -16.59 9.29
C TRP A 335 -9.14 -16.48 10.82
N GLY A 336 -8.88 -15.29 11.35
CA GLY A 336 -8.94 -14.99 12.80
C GLY A 336 -7.64 -15.26 13.57
N GLN A 337 -6.68 -16.04 13.06
CA GLN A 337 -5.39 -16.25 13.75
C GLN A 337 -4.43 -15.08 13.54
N ARG A 338 -4.66 -13.96 14.22
CA ARG A 338 -3.98 -12.69 13.98
C ARG A 338 -2.65 -12.56 14.72
N GLY A 339 -1.65 -11.93 14.09
CA GLY A 339 -0.34 -11.62 14.66
C GLY A 339 0.69 -11.23 13.60
N LEU A 340 1.69 -10.41 13.93
CA LEU A 340 2.75 -10.09 12.95
C LEU A 340 3.66 -11.31 12.70
N PRO A 341 4.41 -11.32 11.58
CA PRO A 341 5.44 -12.34 11.36
C PRO A 341 6.42 -12.40 12.55
N GLY A 342 6.59 -13.59 13.14
CA GLY A 342 7.45 -13.83 14.30
C GLY A 342 6.76 -13.74 15.67
N GLU A 343 5.49 -13.34 15.73
CA GLU A 343 4.69 -13.30 16.96
C GLU A 343 3.78 -14.53 17.10
N THR A 344 3.32 -14.83 18.32
CA THR A 344 2.33 -15.88 18.58
C THR A 344 0.94 -15.41 18.12
N ALA A 345 0.42 -16.01 17.06
CA ALA A 345 -0.89 -15.69 16.52
C ALA A 345 -2.04 -16.07 17.49
N SER A 346 -3.09 -15.24 17.54
CA SER A 346 -4.27 -15.50 18.38
C SER A 346 -5.52 -14.76 17.91
N ARG A 347 -6.68 -15.40 18.08
CA ARG A 347 -8.01 -14.78 17.88
C ARG A 347 -8.29 -13.60 18.82
N ALA A 348 -7.65 -13.57 20.00
CA ALA A 348 -7.87 -12.53 21.00
C ALA A 348 -7.14 -11.21 20.71
N VAL A 349 -6.36 -11.12 19.63
CA VAL A 349 -5.62 -9.89 19.27
C VAL A 349 -6.58 -8.76 18.88
N ALA A 350 -7.67 -9.05 18.14
CA ALA A 350 -8.63 -8.03 17.72
C ALA A 350 -9.29 -7.31 18.91
N VAL A 351 -9.63 -8.04 19.98
CA VAL A 351 -10.21 -7.47 21.21
C VAL A 351 -9.21 -6.60 21.95
N ARG A 352 -7.98 -7.08 22.14
CA ARG A 352 -6.92 -6.35 22.84
C ARG A 352 -6.55 -5.05 22.13
N ASP A 353 -6.40 -5.10 20.82
CA ASP A 353 -6.06 -3.92 20.01
C ASP A 353 -7.22 -2.93 19.94
N ALA A 354 -8.48 -3.40 19.96
CA ALA A 354 -9.65 -2.52 20.03
C ALA A 354 -9.66 -1.71 21.34
N SER A 355 -9.35 -2.35 22.48
CA SER A 355 -9.18 -1.66 23.77
C SER A 355 -8.04 -0.64 23.73
N ALA A 356 -6.88 -0.99 23.16
CA ALA A 356 -5.77 -0.05 23.08
C ALA A 356 -6.06 1.16 22.17
N ALA A 357 -6.75 0.94 21.04
CA ALA A 357 -7.10 2.01 20.10
C ALA A 357 -8.06 3.05 20.70
N ALA A 358 -8.96 2.59 21.58
CA ALA A 358 -9.90 3.45 22.28
C ALA A 358 -9.27 4.43 23.26
N GLU A 359 -8.22 4.00 23.97
CA GLU A 359 -7.52 4.81 24.97
C GLU A 359 -6.84 6.04 24.33
N GLY A 360 -6.46 5.93 23.05
CA GLY A 360 -5.80 6.99 22.28
C GLY A 360 -6.72 7.79 21.33
N ALA A 361 -8.00 7.42 21.20
CA ALA A 361 -8.90 8.08 20.27
C ALA A 361 -9.30 9.49 20.76
N VAL A 362 -9.18 10.49 19.89
CA VAL A 362 -9.76 11.82 20.13
C VAL A 362 -11.27 11.63 20.17
N ARG A 363 -11.85 11.67 21.37
CA ARG A 363 -13.31 11.64 21.54
C ARG A 363 -13.87 12.89 20.89
N LEU A 364 -14.46 12.75 19.69
CA LEU A 364 -15.38 13.76 19.16
C LEU A 364 -16.39 14.01 20.29
N GLY A 365 -16.42 15.25 20.80
CA GLY A 365 -16.98 15.56 22.12
C GLY A 365 -18.30 14.83 22.37
N SER A 366 -18.31 13.95 23.39
CA SER A 366 -19.41 13.04 23.78
C SER A 366 -20.63 13.10 22.85
N GLY A 367 -20.55 12.41 21.71
CA GLY A 367 -21.65 12.32 20.76
C GLY A 367 -22.90 11.84 21.49
N ARG A 368 -23.98 12.61 21.41
CA ARG A 368 -25.33 12.19 21.82
C ARG A 368 -25.94 11.18 20.83
N GLU A 369 -25.18 10.78 19.81
CA GLU A 369 -25.61 9.89 18.75
C GLU A 369 -25.82 8.48 19.29
N VAL A 370 -27.06 8.01 19.12
CA VAL A 370 -27.48 6.65 19.43
C VAL A 370 -27.58 5.92 18.11
N VAL A 371 -26.66 5.01 17.83
CA VAL A 371 -26.73 4.18 16.62
C VAL A 371 -27.56 2.95 16.94
N ARG A 372 -28.69 2.78 16.24
CA ARG A 372 -29.48 1.55 16.32
C ARG A 372 -28.83 0.50 15.42
N VAL A 373 -28.52 -0.67 15.97
CA VAL A 373 -27.93 -1.79 15.24
C VAL A 373 -28.94 -2.93 15.22
N VAL A 374 -29.44 -3.28 14.05
CA VAL A 374 -30.38 -4.40 13.86
C VAL A 374 -29.60 -5.58 13.29
N VAL A 375 -29.52 -6.67 14.03
CA VAL A 375 -28.72 -7.84 13.69
C VAL A 375 -29.62 -8.96 13.20
N LEU A 376 -29.42 -9.40 11.96
CA LEU A 376 -30.22 -10.41 11.27
C LEU A 376 -29.35 -11.63 10.92
N ASP A 377 -29.86 -12.82 11.21
CA ASP A 377 -29.27 -14.10 10.78
C ASP A 377 -30.14 -14.73 9.68
N GLY A 378 -30.17 -14.07 8.51
CA GLY A 378 -31.07 -14.38 7.39
C GLY A 378 -32.31 -13.47 7.31
N GLY A 379 -33.10 -13.59 6.23
CA GLY A 379 -34.29 -12.75 5.97
C GLY A 379 -34.05 -11.56 5.01
N GLU A 380 -35.11 -10.78 4.73
CA GLU A 380 -35.05 -9.60 3.87
C GLU A 380 -34.67 -8.33 4.66
N SER A 381 -33.47 -7.79 4.42
CA SER A 381 -32.99 -6.55 5.06
C SER A 381 -33.78 -5.29 4.67
N ALA A 382 -34.54 -5.32 3.57
CA ALA A 382 -35.26 -4.17 3.04
C ALA A 382 -36.30 -3.60 4.01
N GLU A 383 -36.95 -4.45 4.80
CA GLU A 383 -37.97 -4.03 5.78
C GLU A 383 -37.37 -3.22 6.94
N HIS A 384 -36.07 -3.41 7.22
CA HIS A 384 -35.36 -2.76 8.32
C HIS A 384 -34.62 -1.48 7.90
N LEU A 385 -34.41 -1.27 6.59
CA LEU A 385 -33.77 -0.07 6.02
C LEU A 385 -34.68 1.17 6.01
N VAL A 386 -35.98 1.01 6.34
CA VAL A 386 -36.98 2.09 6.30
C VAL A 386 -36.71 3.18 7.35
N ALA A 387 -35.88 2.90 8.37
CA ALA A 387 -35.41 3.89 9.33
C ALA A 387 -33.94 4.26 9.03
N ALA A 388 -33.71 5.48 8.52
CA ALA A 388 -32.39 6.00 8.17
C ALA A 388 -31.38 6.04 9.35
N GLU A 389 -31.83 5.78 10.57
CA GLU A 389 -31.04 5.81 11.81
C GLU A 389 -30.51 4.41 12.24
N ALA A 390 -30.82 3.35 11.49
CA ALA A 390 -30.44 1.98 11.84
C ALA A 390 -29.34 1.42 10.91
N LEU A 391 -28.24 0.96 11.50
CA LEU A 391 -27.30 0.06 10.84
C LEU A 391 -27.88 -1.36 10.85
N VAL A 392 -28.20 -1.88 9.67
CA VAL A 392 -28.63 -3.28 9.53
C VAL A 392 -27.39 -4.14 9.30
N VAL A 393 -27.18 -5.14 10.17
CA VAL A 393 -26.08 -6.10 10.07
C VAL A 393 -26.66 -7.47 9.73
N GLN A 394 -26.22 -8.05 8.62
CA GLN A 394 -26.67 -9.39 8.20
C GLN A 394 -25.53 -10.39 8.29
N LEU A 395 -25.71 -11.41 9.14
CA LEU A 395 -24.73 -12.47 9.46
C LEU A 395 -24.95 -13.77 8.68
N GLY A 396 -26.12 -13.93 8.06
CA GLY A 396 -26.47 -15.13 7.31
C GLY A 396 -25.70 -15.26 5.99
N GLY A 397 -25.56 -16.49 5.49
CA GLY A 397 -24.81 -16.81 4.26
C GLY A 397 -25.39 -16.24 2.96
N GLY A 398 -26.65 -15.80 2.94
CA GLY A 398 -27.28 -15.19 1.78
C GLY A 398 -26.93 -13.70 1.66
N ARG A 399 -26.41 -13.29 0.49
CA ARG A 399 -26.15 -11.87 0.19
C ARG A 399 -27.48 -11.10 0.08
N PRO A 400 -27.65 -9.96 0.76
CA PRO A 400 -28.84 -9.14 0.62
C PRO A 400 -28.94 -8.55 -0.80
N THR A 401 -30.17 -8.31 -1.24
CA THR A 401 -30.49 -7.66 -2.52
C THR A 401 -30.23 -6.14 -2.50
N ALA A 402 -30.21 -5.51 -1.33
CA ALA A 402 -29.87 -4.11 -1.14
C ALA A 402 -28.43 -3.97 -0.61
N ASP A 403 -27.55 -3.33 -1.38
CA ASP A 403 -26.12 -3.16 -1.03
C ASP A 403 -25.81 -1.80 -0.36
N PHE A 404 -26.78 -0.89 -0.25
CA PHE A 404 -26.63 0.39 0.46
C PHE A 404 -27.31 0.33 1.83
N GLY A 405 -26.55 0.61 2.90
CA GLY A 405 -27.05 0.67 4.28
C GLY A 405 -27.09 -0.66 5.05
N VAL A 406 -26.78 -1.78 4.39
CA VAL A 406 -26.65 -3.11 5.04
C VAL A 406 -25.18 -3.50 5.13
N LEU A 407 -24.70 -3.71 6.35
CA LEU A 407 -23.40 -4.32 6.58
C LEU A 407 -23.55 -5.85 6.55
N TRP A 408 -23.36 -6.44 5.37
CA TRP A 408 -23.39 -7.88 5.21
C TRP A 408 -22.02 -8.50 5.38
N ARG A 409 -21.89 -9.39 6.36
CA ARG A 409 -20.70 -10.22 6.53
C ARG A 409 -21.11 -11.57 7.12
N PRO A 410 -21.06 -12.66 6.34
CA PRO A 410 -21.47 -13.96 6.83
C PRO A 410 -20.51 -14.43 7.94
N ALA A 411 -21.08 -14.87 9.06
CA ALA A 411 -20.34 -15.50 10.16
C ALA A 411 -20.62 -17.01 10.14
N ARG A 412 -19.58 -17.84 10.22
CA ARG A 412 -19.71 -19.30 10.21
C ARG A 412 -19.75 -19.89 11.61
N THR A 413 -19.20 -19.16 12.57
CA THR A 413 -19.11 -19.56 13.97
C THR A 413 -19.44 -18.37 14.87
N GLU A 414 -19.81 -18.68 16.11
CA GLU A 414 -20.06 -17.67 17.15
C GLU A 414 -18.83 -16.80 17.42
N ASP A 415 -17.63 -17.39 17.42
CA ASP A 415 -16.35 -16.65 17.54
C ASP A 415 -16.17 -15.61 16.43
N GLU A 416 -16.49 -15.96 15.18
CA GLU A 416 -16.42 -15.02 14.05
C GLU A 416 -17.43 -13.89 14.20
N ALA A 417 -18.63 -14.20 14.69
CA ALA A 417 -19.65 -13.19 14.97
C ALA A 417 -19.21 -12.23 16.09
N VAL A 418 -18.63 -12.75 17.19
CA VAL A 418 -18.07 -11.93 18.28
C VAL A 418 -16.95 -11.02 17.77
N GLU A 419 -16.00 -11.55 17.00
CA GLU A 419 -14.91 -10.76 16.41
C GLU A 419 -15.47 -9.65 15.53
N PHE A 420 -16.46 -9.96 14.70
CA PHE A 420 -17.12 -8.99 13.85
C PHE A 420 -17.83 -7.90 14.65
N GLY A 421 -18.54 -8.26 15.73
CA GLY A 421 -19.18 -7.31 16.63
C GLY A 421 -18.18 -6.34 17.25
N VAL A 422 -17.01 -6.82 17.67
CA VAL A 422 -15.93 -5.96 18.22
C VAL A 422 -15.45 -4.95 17.17
N GLU A 423 -15.26 -5.40 15.92
CA GLU A 423 -14.82 -4.53 14.83
C GLU A 423 -15.86 -3.44 14.52
N VAL A 424 -17.14 -3.81 14.44
CA VAL A 424 -18.24 -2.86 14.17
C VAL A 424 -18.41 -1.84 15.27
N ALA A 425 -18.38 -2.25 16.54
CA ALA A 425 -18.51 -1.32 17.66
C ALA A 425 -17.39 -0.27 17.62
N ARG A 426 -16.14 -0.70 17.46
CA ARG A 426 -15.00 0.21 17.33
C ARG A 426 -15.18 1.17 16.16
N ASP A 427 -15.55 0.67 14.98
CA ASP A 427 -15.67 1.49 13.79
C ASP A 427 -16.79 2.54 13.92
N LEU A 428 -17.91 2.18 14.53
CA LEU A 428 -18.99 3.13 14.84
C LEU A 428 -18.55 4.19 15.86
N ILE A 429 -17.80 3.81 16.89
CA ILE A 429 -17.34 4.73 17.93
C ILE A 429 -16.28 5.69 17.39
N LEU A 430 -15.35 5.19 16.56
CA LEU A 430 -14.39 6.03 15.82
C LEU A 430 -15.09 6.99 14.85
N GLN A 431 -16.30 6.66 14.40
CA GLN A 431 -17.13 7.53 13.59
C GLN A 431 -17.97 8.54 14.40
N GLY A 432 -17.95 8.47 15.73
CA GLY A 432 -18.63 9.42 16.62
C GLY A 432 -19.74 8.83 17.50
N ALA A 433 -20.08 7.55 17.36
CA ALA A 433 -21.17 6.93 18.12
C ALA A 433 -20.86 6.89 19.64
N GLY A 434 -21.78 7.43 20.45
CA GLY A 434 -21.65 7.44 21.92
C GLY A 434 -22.43 6.32 22.62
N GLU A 435 -23.52 5.85 21.99
CA GLU A 435 -24.37 4.75 22.47
C GLU A 435 -24.74 3.84 21.28
N LEU A 436 -24.61 2.52 21.45
CA LEU A 436 -25.07 1.53 20.47
C LEU A 436 -26.29 0.80 21.03
N ARG A 437 -27.42 0.85 20.32
CA ARG A 437 -28.64 0.11 20.68
C ARG A 437 -28.81 -1.10 19.81
N VAL A 438 -28.64 -2.28 20.37
CA VAL A 438 -28.60 -3.53 19.60
C VAL A 438 -29.93 -4.25 19.70
N GLU A 439 -30.50 -4.57 18.55
CA GLU A 439 -31.71 -5.37 18.41
C GLU A 439 -31.39 -6.64 17.63
N CYS A 440 -31.82 -7.78 18.14
CA CYS A 440 -31.71 -9.09 17.49
C CYS A 440 -33.15 -9.63 17.34
N PRO A 441 -33.84 -9.39 16.21
CA PRO A 441 -35.25 -9.69 16.05
C PRO A 441 -35.63 -11.18 16.09
N GLY A 442 -34.64 -12.09 16.05
CA GLY A 442 -34.85 -13.54 16.14
C GLY A 442 -33.80 -14.22 17.03
N ASP A 443 -34.09 -15.46 17.40
CA ASP A 443 -33.18 -16.31 18.18
C ASP A 443 -32.07 -16.87 17.29
N SER A 444 -30.85 -16.37 17.46
CA SER A 444 -29.67 -16.83 16.73
C SER A 444 -28.42 -16.71 17.59
N GLU A 445 -27.68 -17.83 17.72
CA GLU A 445 -26.38 -17.86 18.41
C GLU A 445 -25.35 -16.95 17.73
N LEU A 446 -25.43 -16.76 16.41
CA LEU A 446 -24.56 -15.84 15.68
C LEU A 446 -24.92 -14.38 15.98
N ALA A 447 -26.22 -14.03 15.99
CA ALA A 447 -26.67 -12.69 16.35
C ALA A 447 -26.32 -12.35 17.81
N ASP A 448 -26.47 -13.31 18.72
CA ASP A 448 -26.06 -13.18 20.12
C ASP A 448 -24.53 -13.03 20.26
N GLY A 449 -23.76 -13.84 19.54
CA GLY A 449 -22.31 -13.72 19.47
C GLY A 449 -21.87 -12.33 19.01
N PHE A 450 -22.46 -11.83 17.93
CA PHE A 450 -22.21 -10.48 17.43
C PHE A 450 -22.60 -9.40 18.44
N ALA A 451 -23.76 -9.51 19.10
CA ALA A 451 -24.17 -8.56 20.13
C ALA A 451 -23.20 -8.53 21.32
N ARG A 452 -22.67 -9.70 21.74
CA ARG A 452 -21.61 -9.76 22.78
C ARG A 452 -20.32 -9.11 22.29
N GLY A 453 -19.95 -9.33 21.03
CA GLY A 453 -18.84 -8.65 20.38
C GLY A 453 -18.97 -7.13 20.40
N LEU A 454 -20.14 -6.61 20.01
CA LEU A 454 -20.46 -5.17 20.08
C LEU A 454 -20.28 -4.65 21.50
N ARG A 455 -20.78 -5.38 22.51
CA ARG A 455 -20.65 -5.00 23.92
C ARG A 455 -19.20 -4.94 24.36
N TRP A 456 -18.38 -5.95 24.03
CA TRP A 456 -16.95 -5.95 24.39
C TRP A 456 -16.19 -4.84 23.67
N GLY A 457 -16.43 -4.65 22.37
CA GLY A 457 -15.83 -3.55 21.60
C GLY A 457 -16.25 -2.18 22.12
N GLY A 458 -17.53 -2.02 22.49
CA GLY A 458 -18.05 -0.79 23.07
C GLY A 458 -17.46 -0.47 24.44
N ILE A 459 -17.39 -1.44 25.36
CA ILE A 459 -16.75 -1.29 26.68
C ILE A 459 -15.27 -0.93 26.52
N ALA A 460 -14.56 -1.67 25.67
CA ALA A 460 -13.17 -1.40 25.31
C ALA A 460 -13.01 0.04 24.77
N CYS A 461 -14.01 0.52 24.04
CA CYS A 461 -14.06 1.86 23.44
C CYS A 461 -14.66 2.97 24.32
N GLY A 462 -15.05 2.66 25.56
CA GLY A 462 -15.67 3.63 26.48
C GLY A 462 -17.07 4.11 26.04
N ALA A 463 -17.77 3.35 25.21
CA ALA A 463 -19.15 3.61 24.78
C ALA A 463 -20.14 2.66 25.44
N ALA A 464 -21.38 3.13 25.62
CA ALA A 464 -22.45 2.31 26.16
C ALA A 464 -23.07 1.45 25.04
N VAL A 465 -23.25 0.15 25.31
CA VAL A 465 -23.97 -0.77 24.41
C VAL A 465 -25.16 -1.32 25.16
N VAL A 466 -26.37 -1.03 24.67
CA VAL A 466 -27.64 -1.38 25.30
C VAL A 466 -28.39 -2.35 24.39
N ARG A 467 -28.82 -3.50 24.91
CA ARG A 467 -29.68 -4.43 24.17
C ARG A 467 -31.13 -3.98 24.28
N GLY A 468 -31.88 -4.00 23.17
CA GLY A 468 -33.29 -3.61 23.13
C GLY A 468 -34.11 -4.40 24.15
N GLY A 469 -34.73 -3.71 25.12
CA GLY A 469 -35.55 -4.31 26.18
C GLY A 469 -35.01 -4.18 27.61
N GLU A 470 -33.74 -3.79 27.80
CA GLU A 470 -33.17 -3.58 29.15
C GLU A 470 -33.38 -2.13 29.66
N PRO A 471 -33.89 -1.91 30.88
CA PRO A 471 -33.99 -0.57 31.46
C PRO A 471 -32.60 -0.02 31.83
N ARG A 472 -32.42 1.31 31.71
CA ARG A 472 -31.19 2.00 32.13
C ARG A 472 -30.90 1.78 33.63
N GLY A 473 -29.81 1.10 33.95
CA GLY A 473 -29.20 1.01 35.30
C GLY A 473 -28.32 -0.24 35.40
N VAL A 474 -27.14 -0.27 36.01
CA VAL A 474 -26.50 0.54 37.05
C VAL A 474 -24.99 0.50 36.78
N SER A 475 -24.26 1.56 37.13
CA SER A 475 -22.80 1.57 37.16
C SER A 475 -22.29 0.46 38.10
N ASP A 476 -21.65 -0.57 37.55
CA ASP A 476 -20.93 -1.55 38.37
C ASP A 476 -19.72 -0.86 39.01
N SER A 477 -19.91 -0.38 40.23
CA SER A 477 -18.82 -0.11 41.15
C SER A 477 -18.51 -1.40 41.91
N SER A 478 -17.54 -2.19 41.43
CA SER A 478 -16.75 -3.08 42.28
C SER A 478 -15.56 -3.68 41.53
N ALA A 479 -14.39 -3.13 41.86
CA ALA A 479 -13.02 -3.70 41.88
C ALA A 479 -12.46 -4.41 40.64
#